data_AF-A0A4Q7J0J9-F1
#
_entry.id   AF-A0A4Q7J0J9-F1
#
_cell.length_a   1.000
_cell.length_b   1.000
_cell.length_c   1.000
_cell.angle_alpha   90.00
_cell.angle_beta   90.00
_cell.angle_gamma   90.00
#
_symmetry.space_group_name_H-M   'P 1'
#
loop_
_entity.id
_entity.type
_entity.pdbx_description
1 polymer ?
#
loop_
_entity_poly.entity_id
_entity_poly.type
_entity_poly.pdbx_seq_one_letter_code
_entity_poly.pdbx_strand_id
1 'polypeptide(L)'
;MAGKADGQDTYRAAVLAAWLTAHEDIADGPARLAGQRIARAWNHREFYASPTGLALAACLRASGRGRGLGREVDRVADRLARRFGVHLHDVAAWDPRPHWRKEIR
;
A
#
# COMPACT_ATOMS: atom_id res chain seq x y z
N MET A 1 19.26 6.42 22.30
CA MET A 1 18.23 7.39 21.90
C MET A 1 18.67 8.02 20.58
N ALA A 2 18.12 7.58 19.46
CA ALA A 2 18.44 8.12 18.14
C ALA A 2 17.40 9.17 17.78
N GLY A 3 17.85 10.42 17.61
CA GLY A 3 17.02 11.53 17.20
C GLY A 3 16.37 11.29 15.84
N LYS A 4 15.09 11.66 15.72
CA LYS A 4 14.39 11.75 14.44
C LYS A 4 15.16 12.73 13.55
N ALA A 5 15.74 12.23 12.47
CA ALA A 5 16.22 13.08 11.39
C ALA A 5 15.01 13.76 10.75
N ASP A 6 15.01 15.09 10.79
CA ASP A 6 14.06 15.96 10.13
C ASP A 6 14.20 15.82 8.60
N GLY A 7 13.11 15.54 7.90
CA GLY A 7 12.93 15.97 6.50
C GLY A 7 13.30 15.04 5.33
N GLN A 8 13.51 13.73 5.49
CA GLN A 8 13.53 12.81 4.34
C GLN A 8 12.45 11.73 4.47
N ASP A 9 11.48 11.77 3.56
CA ASP A 9 10.54 10.67 3.35
C ASP A 9 11.32 9.36 3.13
N THR A 10 11.18 8.43 4.07
CA THR A 10 11.87 7.13 4.02
C THR A 10 11.38 6.31 2.83
N TYR A 11 10.08 6.39 2.52
CA TYR A 11 9.46 5.70 1.40
C TYR A 11 9.12 6.69 0.28
N ARG A 12 9.72 6.49 -0.89
CA ARG A 12 9.49 7.32 -2.08
C ARG A 12 8.34 6.76 -2.91
N ALA A 13 7.34 7.61 -3.17
CA ALA A 13 6.18 7.25 -4.01
C ALA A 13 6.57 6.71 -5.38
N ALA A 14 7.60 7.26 -6.01
CA ALA A 14 8.09 6.82 -7.31
C ALA A 14 8.65 5.38 -7.28
N VAL A 15 9.32 4.99 -6.19
CA VAL A 15 9.87 3.64 -6.04
C VAL A 15 8.76 2.62 -5.83
N LEU A 16 7.73 2.98 -5.06
CA LEU A 16 6.54 2.15 -4.89
C LEU A 16 5.77 1.99 -6.21
N ALA A 17 5.58 3.08 -6.95
CA ALA A 17 4.91 3.05 -8.26
C ALA A 17 5.69 2.20 -9.27
N ALA A 18 7.02 2.38 -9.36
CA ALA A 18 7.86 1.59 -10.25
C ALA A 18 7.80 0.10 -9.93
N TRP A 19 7.74 -0.27 -8.65
CA TRP A 19 7.58 -1.66 -8.26
C TRP A 19 6.22 -2.22 -8.69
N LEU A 20 5.14 -1.46 -8.53
CA LEU A 20 3.79 -1.87 -8.95
C LEU A 20 3.71 -2.07 -10.47
N THR A 21 4.30 -1.17 -11.26
CA THR A 21 4.39 -1.35 -12.72
C THR A 21 5.19 -2.60 -13.07
N ALA A 22 6.41 -2.74 -12.52
CA ALA A 22 7.34 -3.80 -12.92
C ALA A 22 6.92 -5.21 -12.47
N HIS A 23 6.22 -5.36 -11.34
CA HIS A 23 5.95 -6.68 -10.74
C HIS A 23 4.49 -7.08 -10.70
N GLU A 24 3.57 -6.13 -10.88
CA GLU A 24 2.13 -6.39 -10.89
C GLU A 24 1.46 -6.05 -12.22
N ASP A 25 2.22 -5.58 -13.23
CA ASP A 25 1.74 -5.21 -14.56
C ASP A 25 0.61 -4.19 -14.49
N ILE A 26 0.79 -3.19 -13.62
CA ILE A 26 -0.18 -2.10 -13.43
C ILE A 26 0.24 -0.91 -14.27
N ALA A 27 -0.71 -0.32 -15.00
CA ALA A 27 -0.49 0.89 -15.77
C ALA A 27 0.05 2.04 -14.88
N ASP A 28 0.89 2.89 -15.47
CA ASP A 28 1.63 3.93 -14.74
C ASP A 28 0.75 4.91 -13.96
N GLY A 29 -0.41 5.29 -14.51
CA GLY A 29 -1.34 6.22 -13.87
C GLY A 29 -1.85 5.69 -12.51
N PRO A 30 -2.54 4.53 -12.50
CA PRO A 30 -2.93 3.85 -11.27
C PRO A 30 -1.76 3.56 -10.32
N ALA A 31 -0.63 3.07 -10.83
CA ALA A 31 0.56 2.77 -10.02
C ALA A 31 1.10 4.01 -9.30
N ARG A 32 1.14 5.16 -9.98
CA ARG A 32 1.60 6.43 -9.40
C ARG A 32 0.68 6.90 -8.27
N LEU A 33 -0.63 6.83 -8.47
CA LEU A 33 -1.60 7.22 -7.44
C LEU A 33 -1.53 6.31 -6.22
N ALA A 34 -1.38 5.00 -6.43
CA ALA A 34 -1.20 4.05 -5.35
C ALA A 34 0.11 4.30 -4.59
N GLY A 35 1.23 4.48 -5.31
CA GLY A 35 2.54 4.77 -4.73
C GLY A 35 2.53 6.03 -3.86
N GLN A 36 1.85 7.10 -4.30
CA GLN A 36 1.69 8.33 -3.51
C GLN A 36 0.92 8.09 -2.21
N ARG A 37 -0.21 7.38 -2.27
CA ARG A 37 -1.05 7.10 -1.10
C ARG A 37 -0.34 6.20 -0.10
N ILE A 38 0.36 5.17 -0.59
CA ILE A 38 1.11 4.23 0.24
C ILE A 38 2.31 4.92 0.88
N ALA A 39 3.12 5.66 0.12
CA ALA A 39 4.26 6.41 0.66
C ALA A 39 3.82 7.35 1.79
N ARG A 40 2.75 8.12 1.55
CA ARG A 40 2.21 9.04 2.55
C ARG A 40 1.74 8.30 3.80
N ALA A 41 1.08 7.16 3.64
CA ALA A 41 0.65 6.35 4.77
C ALA A 41 1.85 5.86 5.58
N TRP A 42 2.84 5.28 4.92
CA TRP A 42 4.02 4.69 5.56
C TRP A 42 4.93 5.73 6.22
N ASN A 43 5.03 6.95 5.67
CA ASN A 43 5.83 8.02 6.29
C ASN A 43 5.11 8.74 7.44
N HIS A 44 3.77 8.78 7.48
CA HIS A 44 3.03 9.64 8.42
C HIS A 44 2.04 8.94 9.36
N ARG A 45 1.64 7.69 9.07
CA ARG A 45 0.53 7.00 9.74
C ARG A 45 0.86 5.58 10.16
N GLU A 46 2.14 5.23 10.24
CA GLU A 46 2.63 3.86 10.45
C GLU A 46 2.19 2.89 9.33
N PHE A 47 2.64 1.64 9.40
CA PHE A 47 2.41 0.62 8.37
C PHE A 47 1.03 -0.03 8.49
N TYR A 48 -0.04 0.75 8.51
CA TYR A 48 -1.39 0.20 8.62
C TYR A 48 -1.85 -0.50 7.35
N ALA A 49 -2.58 -1.60 7.51
CA ALA A 49 -3.12 -2.39 6.43
C ALA A 49 -4.19 -1.64 5.64
N SER A 50 -5.07 -0.87 6.30
CA SER A 50 -6.16 -0.16 5.63
C SER A 50 -5.72 0.89 4.59
N PRO A 51 -4.82 1.86 4.86
CA PRO A 51 -4.41 2.82 3.84
C PRO A 51 -3.63 2.15 2.70
N THR A 52 -2.85 1.10 3.00
CA THR A 52 -2.10 0.33 1.99
C THR A 52 -3.06 -0.43 1.09
N GLY A 53 -3.96 -1.22 1.70
CA GLY A 53 -4.87 -2.10 1.00
C GLY A 53 -5.96 -1.36 0.21
N LEU A 54 -6.49 -0.25 0.71
CA LEU A 54 -7.45 0.58 -0.05
C LEU A 54 -6.77 1.24 -1.27
N ALA A 55 -5.52 1.68 -1.15
CA ALA A 55 -4.77 2.21 -2.27
C ALA A 55 -4.51 1.12 -3.33
N LEU A 56 -4.12 -0.08 -2.91
CA LEU A 56 -3.93 -1.23 -3.80
C LEU A 56 -5.24 -1.68 -4.46
N ALA A 57 -6.34 -1.73 -3.73
CA ALA A 57 -7.64 -2.09 -4.27
C ALA A 57 -8.08 -1.15 -5.40
N ALA A 58 -7.92 0.16 -5.21
CA ALA A 58 -8.21 1.15 -6.25
C ALA A 58 -7.28 0.97 -7.47
N CYS A 59 -6.00 0.69 -7.22
CA CYS A 59 -4.99 0.45 -8.25
C CYS A 59 -5.34 -0.77 -9.12
N LEU A 60 -5.66 -1.89 -8.47
CA LEU A 60 -5.98 -3.16 -9.12
C LEU A 60 -7.31 -3.08 -9.90
N ARG A 61 -8.34 -2.42 -9.34
CA ARG A 61 -9.60 -2.16 -10.06
C ARG A 61 -9.37 -1.34 -11.32
N ALA A 62 -8.56 -0.28 -11.24
CA ALA A 62 -8.24 0.55 -12.40
C ALA A 62 -7.44 -0.21 -13.48
N SER A 63 -6.81 -1.32 -13.11
CA SER A 63 -6.10 -2.22 -14.02
C SER A 63 -7.01 -3.35 -14.56
N GLY A 64 -8.33 -3.24 -14.39
CA GLY A 64 -9.31 -4.22 -14.87
C GLY A 64 -9.44 -5.48 -13.99
N ARG A 65 -8.76 -5.54 -12.84
CA ARG A 65 -8.84 -6.69 -11.93
C ARG A 65 -10.00 -6.50 -10.96
N GLY A 66 -11.07 -7.27 -11.17
CA GLY A 66 -12.29 -7.19 -10.36
C GLY A 66 -12.69 -8.50 -9.65
N ARG A 67 -12.39 -9.67 -10.22
CA ARG A 67 -12.74 -10.96 -9.60
C ARG A 67 -11.71 -11.35 -8.56
N GLY A 68 -12.15 -11.62 -7.33
CA GLY A 68 -11.25 -12.02 -6.24
C GLY A 68 -10.33 -10.91 -5.75
N LEU A 69 -10.74 -9.64 -5.94
CA LEU A 69 -9.94 -8.45 -5.64
C LEU A 69 -9.36 -8.45 -4.22
N GLY A 70 -10.12 -8.89 -3.21
CA GLY A 70 -9.61 -8.98 -1.84
C GLY A 70 -8.37 -9.88 -1.72
N ARG A 71 -8.39 -11.07 -2.35
CA ARG A 71 -7.25 -12.00 -2.36
C ARG A 71 -6.06 -11.42 -3.14
N GLU A 72 -6.32 -10.71 -4.22
CA GLU A 72 -5.26 -10.03 -4.96
C GLU A 72 -4.62 -8.92 -4.14
N VAL A 73 -5.42 -8.10 -3.46
CA VAL A 73 -4.91 -7.05 -2.56
C VAL A 73 -4.04 -7.65 -1.48
N ASP A 74 -4.48 -8.73 -0.82
CA ASP A 74 -3.67 -9.39 0.23
C ASP A 74 -2.35 -9.92 -0.34
N ARG A 75 -2.36 -10.56 -1.54
CA ARG A 75 -1.15 -11.06 -2.21
C ARG A 75 -0.17 -9.94 -2.54
N VAL A 76 -0.66 -8.85 -3.15
CA VAL A 76 0.18 -7.72 -3.54
C VAL A 76 0.72 -6.99 -2.32
N ALA A 77 -0.11 -6.81 -1.29
CA ALA A 77 0.30 -6.19 -0.03
C ALA A 77 1.41 -6.98 0.66
N ASP A 78 1.32 -8.32 0.75
CA ASP A 78 2.39 -9.16 1.34
C ASP A 78 3.69 -9.07 0.54
N ARG A 79 3.63 -9.16 -0.80
CA ARG A 79 4.83 -9.03 -1.66
C ARG A 79 5.48 -7.65 -1.51
N LEU A 80 4.67 -6.60 -1.48
CA LEU A 80 5.14 -5.23 -1.28
C LEU A 80 5.77 -5.08 0.11
N ALA A 81 5.11 -5.57 1.16
CA ALA A 81 5.61 -5.50 2.52
C ALA A 81 6.98 -6.19 2.65
N ARG A 82 7.12 -7.41 2.10
CA ARG A 82 8.40 -8.14 2.04
C ARG A 82 9.47 -7.39 1.27
N ARG A 83 9.12 -6.80 0.11
CA ARG A 83 10.07 -6.05 -0.71
C ARG A 83 10.68 -4.86 0.01
N PHE A 84 9.87 -4.16 0.80
CA PHE A 84 10.27 -2.95 1.51
C PHE A 84 10.66 -3.20 2.97
N GLY A 85 10.63 -4.45 3.43
CA GLY A 85 11.04 -4.82 4.78
C GLY A 85 10.11 -4.29 5.87
N VAL A 86 8.82 -4.14 5.58
CA VAL A 86 7.81 -3.59 6.50
C VAL A 86 6.83 -4.66 6.95
N HIS A 87 6.22 -4.44 8.11
CA HIS A 87 5.14 -5.29 8.63
C HIS A 87 3.83 -4.50 8.62
N LEU A 88 2.81 -5.00 7.92
CA LEU A 88 1.51 -4.33 7.87
C LEU A 88 0.65 -4.70 9.09
N HIS A 89 0.24 -3.69 9.84
CA HIS A 89 -0.58 -3.83 11.04
C HIS A 89 -2.07 -3.77 10.69
N ASP A 90 -2.84 -4.80 11.09
CA ASP A 90 -4.27 -4.92 10.79
C ASP A 90 -5.14 -5.05 12.06
N VAL A 91 -4.51 -5.11 13.24
CA VAL A 91 -5.22 -5.18 14.52
C VAL A 91 -5.86 -3.84 14.84
N ALA A 92 -7.08 -3.86 15.39
CA ALA A 92 -7.85 -2.65 15.69
C ALA A 92 -7.14 -1.65 16.63
N ALA A 93 -6.20 -2.13 17.45
CA ALA A 93 -5.38 -1.28 18.31
C ALA A 93 -4.44 -0.36 17.52
N TRP A 94 -4.08 -0.77 16.30
CA TRP A 94 -3.13 -0.07 15.43
C TRP A 94 -3.85 0.49 14.20
N ASP A 95 -4.72 -0.28 13.53
CA ASP A 95 -5.49 0.21 12.40
C ASP A 95 -6.85 0.79 12.85
N PRO A 96 -7.11 2.11 12.69
CA PRO A 96 -8.39 2.73 13.04
C PRO A 96 -9.55 2.28 12.14
N ARG A 97 -9.29 1.54 11.04
CA ARG A 97 -10.31 0.98 10.14
C ARG A 97 -10.07 -0.51 9.87
N PRO A 98 -10.12 -1.39 10.88
CA PRO A 98 -9.76 -2.81 10.73
C PRO A 98 -10.74 -3.61 9.85
N HIS A 99 -11.87 -3.03 9.46
CA HIS A 99 -12.87 -3.65 8.59
C HIS A 99 -12.80 -3.18 7.12
N TRP A 100 -11.74 -2.48 6.73
CA TRP A 100 -11.52 -1.94 5.39
C TRP A 100 -11.71 -2.97 4.26
N ARG A 101 -11.43 -4.25 4.52
CA ARG A 101 -11.67 -5.34 3.56
C ARG A 101 -13.13 -5.44 3.09
N LYS A 102 -14.11 -5.02 3.91
CA LYS A 102 -15.53 -4.99 3.51
C LYS A 102 -15.82 -3.98 2.39
N GLU A 103 -14.94 -3.00 2.21
CA GLU A 103 -15.00 -1.96 1.16
C GLU A 103 -14.39 -2.44 -0.18
N ILE A 104 -13.69 -3.59 -0.14
CA ILE A 104 -13.04 -4.22 -1.29
C ILE A 104 -13.90 -5.41 -1.72
N ARG A 105 -15.07 -5.11 -2.27
CA ARG A 105 -15.91 -6.08 -2.98
C ARG A 105 -15.60 -6.09 -4.47
#